data_AF-A0A0C3GLA1-F1
#
_entry.id   AF-A0A0C3GLA1-F1
#
_cell.length_a   1.000
_cell.length_b   1.000
_cell.length_c   1.000
_cell.angle_alpha   90.00
_cell.angle_beta   90.00
_cell.angle_gamma   90.00
#
_symmetry.space_group_name_H-M   'P 1'
#
loop_
_entity.id
_entity.type
_entity.pdbx_description
1 polymer ?
#
loop_
_entity_poly.entity_id
_entity_poly.type
_entity_poly.pdbx_seq_one_letter_code
_entity_poly.pdbx_strand_id
1 'polypeptide(L)'
;MDPVIPPAELATDSTPTPLHLSVTRTWGNHALPVKSPEWRALRADVLERDNRTCASCAYPSPHPRGRGLKIDHRDGNASNNHPANLRIHCPPCEAIRHCRFAGIERWLILAKSDIDQAEIVRRTRKLFEGSGSIPNVLEVDACAVRVKIGTVNLANKLMKVDREDLSEEDKGLRGFFTQDAKDLFAVTMDIEPTQPALPNALDPQAPETLETERYPPWITFSPEKHSTLQNFFIRWPPSTTSKSKVAWISIRNPRLPDANDHGSADEHGINQAWETTCAGRQPTTADLDELAQQFNELTGKWMIFAPPGQINALWSRIGTATHAGTLGISAKVSPENDSGSHVICIHTQDYTDEIDVDRVRGGLRRLGVKWRIGYKPDIYTHCRVYMGNTWGIAPTRYHT
;
A
#
# COMPACT_ATOMS: atom_id res chain seq x y z
N MET A 1 -40.48 13.82 -45.80
CA MET A 1 -40.57 12.71 -44.84
C MET A 1 -39.19 12.08 -44.82
N ASP A 2 -38.33 12.56 -43.95
CA ASP A 2 -36.97 12.02 -43.82
C ASP A 2 -37.03 10.63 -43.19
N PRO A 3 -36.22 9.67 -43.65
CA PRO A 3 -36.27 8.31 -43.16
C PRO A 3 -35.75 8.29 -41.72
N VAL A 4 -36.60 7.83 -40.81
CA VAL A 4 -36.25 7.57 -39.41
C VAL A 4 -35.18 6.47 -39.40
N ILE A 5 -33.94 6.85 -39.09
CA ILE A 5 -32.86 5.91 -38.82
C ILE A 5 -33.20 5.21 -37.50
N PRO A 6 -33.34 3.87 -37.47
CA PRO A 6 -33.61 3.16 -36.22
C PRO A 6 -32.41 3.31 -35.27
N PRO A 7 -32.63 3.40 -33.95
CA PRO A 7 -31.54 3.48 -33.00
C PRO A 7 -30.67 2.23 -33.12
N ALA A 8 -29.36 2.43 -33.25
CA ALA A 8 -28.40 1.34 -33.26
C ALA A 8 -28.55 0.52 -31.97
N GLU A 9 -28.96 -0.74 -32.10
CA GLU A 9 -28.84 -1.72 -31.03
C GLU A 9 -27.35 -1.82 -30.68
N LEU A 10 -26.98 -1.24 -29.54
CA LEU A 10 -25.69 -1.46 -28.90
C LEU A 10 -25.66 -2.92 -28.47
N ALA A 11 -25.14 -3.78 -29.34
CA ALA A 11 -24.80 -5.15 -29.01
C ALA A 11 -23.90 -5.14 -27.76
N THR A 12 -24.45 -5.57 -26.63
CA THR A 12 -23.68 -5.86 -25.43
C THR A 12 -22.95 -7.16 -25.70
N ASP A 13 -21.74 -7.04 -26.25
CA ASP A 13 -20.78 -8.14 -26.26
C ASP A 13 -20.50 -8.53 -24.79
N SER A 14 -21.26 -9.50 -24.31
CA SER A 14 -21.36 -9.93 -22.92
C SER A 14 -20.28 -10.95 -22.55
N THR A 15 -19.36 -11.21 -23.48
CA THR A 15 -18.26 -12.14 -23.26
C THR A 15 -17.24 -11.50 -22.30
N PRO A 16 -16.95 -12.12 -21.13
CA PRO A 16 -15.98 -11.57 -20.19
C PRO A 16 -14.61 -11.37 -20.83
N THR A 17 -13.99 -10.23 -20.53
CA THR A 17 -12.64 -9.93 -20.98
C THR A 17 -11.66 -10.94 -20.36
N PRO A 18 -10.82 -11.61 -21.17
CA PRO A 18 -9.81 -12.53 -20.68
C PRO A 18 -8.93 -11.87 -19.61
N LEU A 19 -8.91 -12.47 -18.42
CA LEU A 19 -8.11 -12.00 -17.30
C LEU A 19 -6.83 -12.84 -17.20
N HIS A 20 -5.69 -12.17 -17.12
CA HIS A 20 -4.41 -12.82 -16.92
C HIS A 20 -3.45 -11.88 -16.19
N LEU A 21 -2.41 -12.44 -15.58
CA LEU A 21 -1.33 -11.66 -14.97
C LEU A 21 -0.67 -10.79 -16.05
N SER A 22 -0.76 -9.48 -15.89
CA SER A 22 -0.17 -8.52 -16.84
C SER A 22 0.52 -7.38 -16.12
N VAL A 23 1.27 -6.60 -16.90
CA VAL A 23 1.90 -5.35 -16.46
C VAL A 23 1.40 -4.24 -17.39
N THR A 24 0.91 -3.14 -16.83
CA THR A 24 0.62 -1.95 -17.64
C THR A 24 1.82 -1.01 -17.62
N ARG A 25 2.07 -0.33 -18.75
CA ARG A 25 3.11 0.71 -18.88
C ARG A 25 2.55 2.13 -18.75
N THR A 26 1.23 2.30 -18.76
CA THR A 26 0.55 3.61 -18.88
C THR A 26 -0.31 3.98 -17.67
N TRP A 27 -0.04 3.38 -16.50
CA TRP A 27 -0.80 3.66 -15.28
C TRP A 27 -0.77 5.16 -14.94
N GLY A 28 -1.95 5.79 -14.89
CA GLY A 28 -2.10 7.19 -14.50
C GLY A 28 -2.06 8.24 -15.62
N ASN A 29 -1.91 7.86 -16.90
CA ASN A 29 -1.88 8.79 -18.03
C ASN A 29 -3.28 9.16 -18.57
N HIS A 30 -4.21 9.58 -17.71
CA HIS A 30 -5.54 10.00 -18.17
C HIS A 30 -5.47 11.40 -18.81
N ALA A 31 -5.94 11.53 -20.06
CA ALA A 31 -6.04 12.85 -20.69
C ALA A 31 -7.15 13.71 -20.05
N LEU A 32 -8.17 13.06 -19.47
CA LEU A 32 -9.20 13.72 -18.68
C LEU A 32 -8.84 13.59 -17.19
N PRO A 33 -8.70 14.70 -16.44
CA PRO A 33 -8.40 14.63 -15.02
C PRO A 33 -9.46 13.84 -14.26
N VAL A 34 -9.06 12.82 -13.50
CA VAL A 34 -9.99 11.89 -12.80
C VAL A 34 -10.85 12.54 -11.70
N LYS A 35 -10.63 13.82 -11.41
CA LYS A 35 -11.41 14.63 -10.46
C LYS A 35 -12.27 15.70 -11.13
N SER A 36 -12.22 15.80 -12.46
CA SER A 36 -13.03 16.75 -13.21
C SER A 36 -14.52 16.37 -13.15
N PRO A 37 -15.45 17.34 -13.14
CA PRO A 37 -16.88 17.05 -13.27
C PRO A 37 -17.20 16.15 -14.46
N GLU A 38 -16.51 16.36 -15.58
CA GLU A 38 -16.65 15.59 -16.82
C GLU A 38 -16.27 14.12 -16.61
N TRP A 39 -15.16 13.84 -15.92
CA TRP A 39 -14.79 12.47 -15.57
C TRP A 39 -15.75 11.82 -14.58
N ARG A 40 -16.27 12.59 -13.60
CA ARG A 40 -17.26 12.06 -12.65
C ARG A 40 -18.56 11.68 -13.34
N ALA A 41 -19.05 12.51 -14.25
CA ALA A 41 -20.23 12.23 -15.06
C ALA A 41 -19.99 10.99 -15.95
N LEU A 42 -18.91 11.00 -16.74
CA LEU A 42 -18.54 9.86 -17.59
C LEU A 42 -18.41 8.56 -16.79
N ARG A 43 -17.77 8.61 -15.61
CA ARG A 43 -17.65 7.45 -14.72
C ARG A 43 -19.03 6.98 -14.24
N ALA A 44 -19.92 7.89 -13.86
CA ALA A 44 -21.27 7.54 -13.42
C ALA A 44 -22.04 6.84 -14.55
N ASP A 45 -22.00 7.40 -15.76
CA ASP A 45 -22.65 6.84 -16.95
C ASP A 45 -22.13 5.42 -17.26
N VAL A 46 -20.81 5.21 -17.19
CA VAL A 46 -20.22 3.88 -17.43
C VAL A 46 -20.59 2.89 -16.32
N LEU A 47 -20.61 3.32 -15.05
CA LEU A 47 -21.04 2.50 -13.91
C LEU A 47 -22.51 2.08 -14.03
N GLU A 48 -23.38 2.99 -14.46
CA GLU A 48 -24.79 2.70 -14.68
C GLU A 48 -24.98 1.78 -15.88
N ARG A 49 -24.37 2.11 -17.03
CA ARG A 49 -24.44 1.31 -18.26
C ARG A 49 -24.01 -0.14 -18.05
N ASP A 50 -22.90 -0.38 -17.36
CA ASP A 50 -22.38 -1.72 -17.13
C ASP A 50 -22.99 -2.36 -15.87
N ASN A 51 -24.00 -1.75 -15.25
CA ASN A 51 -24.62 -2.18 -14.01
C ASN A 51 -23.59 -2.55 -12.92
N ARG A 52 -22.54 -1.72 -12.77
CA ARG A 52 -21.42 -1.90 -11.83
C ARG A 52 -20.76 -3.29 -11.91
N THR A 53 -20.82 -3.93 -13.07
CA THR A 53 -20.35 -5.29 -13.28
C THR A 53 -18.93 -5.29 -13.84
N CYS A 54 -18.04 -6.03 -13.18
CA CYS A 54 -16.67 -6.20 -13.64
C CYS A 54 -16.63 -6.94 -14.99
N ALA A 55 -16.02 -6.33 -16.00
CA ALA A 55 -15.89 -6.89 -17.35
C ALA A 55 -15.01 -8.15 -17.40
N SER A 56 -14.12 -8.38 -16.42
CA SER A 56 -13.27 -9.59 -16.39
C SER A 56 -13.86 -10.76 -15.60
N CYS A 57 -14.35 -10.53 -14.38
CA CYS A 57 -14.87 -11.63 -13.55
C CYS A 57 -16.40 -11.67 -13.44
N ALA A 58 -17.09 -10.79 -14.15
CA ALA A 58 -18.55 -10.64 -14.11
C ALA A 58 -19.14 -10.37 -12.71
N TYR A 59 -18.33 -9.92 -11.74
CA TYR A 59 -18.83 -9.57 -10.41
C TYR A 59 -19.68 -8.29 -10.45
N PRO A 60 -20.98 -8.34 -10.09
CA PRO A 60 -21.82 -7.17 -9.93
C PRO A 60 -21.61 -6.59 -8.53
N SER A 61 -20.94 -5.43 -8.43
CA SER A 61 -20.71 -4.81 -7.12
C SER A 61 -22.05 -4.38 -6.50
N PRO A 62 -22.38 -4.83 -5.27
CA PRO A 62 -23.60 -4.43 -4.59
C PRO A 62 -23.56 -2.97 -4.12
N HIS A 63 -22.37 -2.37 -3.98
CA HIS A 63 -22.23 -1.01 -3.49
C HIS A 63 -22.94 -0.01 -4.42
N PRO A 64 -23.89 0.83 -3.94
CA PRO A 64 -24.77 1.64 -4.78
C PRO A 64 -24.03 2.65 -5.67
N ARG A 65 -22.88 3.16 -5.21
CA ARG A 65 -22.02 4.05 -6.02
C ARG A 65 -20.85 3.36 -6.76
N GLY A 66 -20.80 2.03 -6.78
CA GLY A 66 -19.71 1.27 -7.39
C GLY A 66 -18.33 1.62 -6.80
N ARG A 67 -18.24 1.69 -5.47
CA ARG A 67 -17.00 2.09 -4.77
C ARG A 67 -15.87 1.12 -5.12
N GLY A 68 -14.67 1.66 -5.31
CA GLY A 68 -13.47 0.88 -5.62
C GLY A 68 -13.34 0.44 -7.09
N LEU A 69 -14.45 0.28 -7.83
CA LEU A 69 -14.43 -0.11 -9.24
C LEU A 69 -13.58 0.86 -10.09
N LYS A 70 -12.79 0.34 -11.03
CA LYS A 70 -11.91 1.13 -11.90
C LYS A 70 -12.44 1.16 -13.33
N ILE A 71 -12.23 2.28 -14.01
CA ILE A 71 -12.54 2.44 -15.44
C ILE A 71 -11.26 2.14 -16.22
N ASP A 72 -11.34 1.22 -17.17
CA ASP A 72 -10.26 0.80 -18.06
C ASP A 72 -10.64 1.10 -19.51
N HIS A 73 -9.64 1.50 -20.29
CA HIS A 73 -9.75 1.77 -21.72
C HIS A 73 -9.39 0.49 -22.49
N ARG A 74 -10.30 -0.01 -23.34
CA ARG A 74 -10.13 -1.27 -24.08
C ARG A 74 -8.91 -1.24 -24.98
N ASP A 75 -8.62 -0.09 -25.59
CA ASP A 75 -7.47 0.15 -26.46
C ASP A 75 -6.18 0.52 -25.71
N GLY A 76 -6.21 0.64 -24.37
CA GLY A 76 -5.08 1.09 -23.56
C GLY A 76 -4.71 2.57 -23.74
N ASN A 77 -5.43 3.31 -24.59
CA ASN A 77 -5.23 4.74 -24.81
C ASN A 77 -6.11 5.52 -23.83
N ALA A 78 -5.50 5.99 -22.74
CA ALA A 78 -6.18 6.73 -21.69
C ALA A 78 -6.67 8.15 -22.11
N SER A 79 -6.49 8.53 -23.38
CA SER A 79 -7.12 9.71 -23.99
C SER A 79 -8.44 9.40 -24.70
N ASN A 80 -8.70 8.13 -25.06
CA ASN A 80 -9.89 7.73 -25.79
C ASN A 80 -11.07 7.47 -24.84
N ASN A 81 -11.68 8.55 -24.37
CA ASN A 81 -12.80 8.50 -23.42
C ASN A 81 -14.17 8.20 -24.06
N HIS A 82 -14.21 7.71 -25.30
CA HIS A 82 -15.46 7.31 -25.93
C HIS A 82 -16.12 6.20 -25.09
N PRO A 83 -17.41 6.30 -24.71
CA PRO A 83 -18.04 5.34 -23.80
C PRO A 83 -17.84 3.88 -24.25
N ALA A 84 -17.97 3.57 -25.54
CA ALA A 84 -17.76 2.20 -26.05
C ALA A 84 -16.34 1.65 -25.82
N ASN A 85 -15.33 2.52 -25.67
CA ASN A 85 -13.95 2.14 -25.34
C ASN A 85 -13.74 1.93 -23.84
N LEU A 86 -14.69 2.35 -22.99
CA LEU A 86 -14.57 2.23 -21.54
C LEU A 86 -15.26 0.96 -21.03
N ARG A 87 -14.68 0.36 -19.99
CA ARG A 87 -15.27 -0.76 -19.24
C ARG A 87 -14.88 -0.69 -17.78
N ILE A 88 -15.56 -1.47 -16.95
CA ILE A 88 -15.31 -1.52 -15.50
C ILE A 88 -14.54 -2.77 -15.11
N HIS A 89 -13.59 -2.62 -14.19
CA HIS A 89 -12.96 -3.74 -13.48
C HIS A 89 -13.06 -3.57 -11.97
N CYS A 90 -13.20 -4.70 -11.25
CA CYS A 90 -13.13 -4.69 -9.79
C CYS A 90 -11.67 -4.63 -9.30
N PRO A 91 -11.41 -4.13 -8.07
CA PRO A 91 -10.06 -4.01 -7.55
C PRO A 91 -9.24 -5.31 -7.57
N PRO A 92 -9.80 -6.50 -7.30
CA PRO A 92 -9.06 -7.76 -7.46
C PRO A 92 -8.64 -8.04 -8.91
N CYS A 93 -9.48 -7.78 -9.90
CA CYS A 93 -9.12 -7.96 -11.31
C CYS A 93 -8.05 -6.96 -11.76
N GLU A 94 -8.12 -5.73 -11.26
CA GLU A 94 -7.09 -4.71 -11.50
C GLU A 94 -5.75 -5.10 -10.87
N ALA A 95 -5.75 -5.69 -9.66
CA ALA A 95 -4.54 -6.21 -9.05
C ALA A 95 -3.86 -7.30 -9.91
N ILE A 96 -4.65 -8.17 -10.54
CA ILE A 96 -4.14 -9.16 -11.50
C ILE A 96 -3.56 -8.48 -12.75
N ARG A 97 -4.25 -7.48 -13.30
CA ARG A 97 -3.80 -6.72 -14.49
C ARG A 97 -2.57 -5.85 -14.21
N HIS A 98 -2.33 -5.52 -12.95
CA HIS A 98 -1.19 -4.78 -12.43
C HIS A 98 -0.35 -5.65 -11.49
N CYS A 99 -0.04 -6.87 -11.92
CA CYS A 99 0.55 -7.89 -11.04
C CYS A 99 1.90 -7.47 -10.46
N ARG A 100 2.64 -6.56 -11.12
CA ARG A 100 3.85 -5.97 -10.58
C ARG A 100 3.59 -5.21 -9.27
N PHE A 101 2.63 -4.29 -9.30
CA PHE A 101 2.24 -3.48 -8.15
C PHE A 101 1.63 -4.36 -7.07
N ALA A 102 0.70 -5.24 -7.45
CA ALA A 102 0.09 -6.18 -6.52
C ALA A 102 1.11 -7.15 -5.88
N GLY A 103 2.19 -7.50 -6.59
CA GLY A 103 3.31 -8.25 -6.04
C GLY A 103 4.14 -7.46 -5.02
N ILE A 104 4.34 -6.15 -5.23
CA ILE A 104 5.03 -5.25 -4.29
C ILE A 104 4.19 -5.07 -3.02
N GLU A 105 2.88 -4.86 -3.16
CA GLU A 105 1.91 -4.74 -2.06
C GLU A 105 1.59 -6.10 -1.42
N ARG A 106 2.20 -7.19 -1.88
CA ARG A 106 2.03 -8.57 -1.40
C ARG A 106 0.61 -9.14 -1.53
N TRP A 107 -0.23 -8.50 -2.32
CA TRP A 107 -1.61 -8.94 -2.56
C TRP A 107 -1.72 -10.27 -3.30
N LEU A 108 -0.68 -10.64 -4.06
CA LEU A 108 -0.68 -11.83 -4.90
C LEU A 108 0.50 -12.75 -4.64
N ILE A 109 0.22 -14.06 -4.63
CA ILE A 109 1.19 -15.15 -4.78
C ILE A 109 0.89 -15.95 -6.03
N LEU A 110 1.90 -16.65 -6.56
CA LEU A 110 1.78 -17.42 -7.79
C LEU A 110 1.64 -18.92 -7.52
N ALA A 111 0.75 -19.56 -8.27
CA ALA A 111 0.65 -21.02 -8.35
C ALA A 111 0.25 -21.44 -9.78
N LYS A 112 0.58 -22.68 -10.14
CA LYS A 112 0.02 -23.34 -11.33
C LYS A 112 -1.38 -23.83 -11.00
N SER A 113 -2.33 -23.62 -11.91
CA SER A 113 -3.72 -24.05 -11.76
C SER A 113 -4.36 -24.15 -13.14
N ASP A 114 -5.18 -25.18 -13.32
CA ASP A 114 -5.99 -25.39 -14.53
C ASP A 114 -7.23 -24.50 -14.56
N ILE A 115 -7.55 -23.88 -13.42
CA ILE A 115 -8.64 -22.92 -13.30
C ILE A 115 -8.21 -21.59 -13.92
N ASP A 116 -9.12 -20.97 -14.67
CA ASP A 116 -8.87 -19.66 -15.24
C ASP A 116 -8.75 -18.58 -14.14
N GLN A 117 -8.07 -17.49 -14.46
CA GLN A 117 -7.76 -16.45 -13.50
C GLN A 117 -9.02 -15.72 -12.98
N ALA A 118 -10.07 -15.61 -13.79
CA ALA A 118 -11.31 -14.95 -13.41
C ALA A 118 -12.13 -15.81 -12.43
N GLU A 119 -12.13 -17.13 -12.61
CA GLU A 119 -12.71 -18.09 -11.69
C GLU A 119 -11.98 -18.13 -10.35
N ILE A 120 -10.64 -18.01 -10.33
CA ILE A 120 -9.89 -17.81 -9.07
C ILE A 120 -10.40 -16.58 -8.31
N VAL A 121 -10.57 -15.44 -8.99
CA VAL A 121 -11.13 -14.21 -8.37
C VAL A 121 -12.54 -14.46 -7.83
N ARG A 122 -13.40 -15.16 -8.59
CA ARG A 122 -14.78 -15.48 -8.19
C ARG A 122 -14.83 -16.37 -6.94
N ARG A 123 -14.03 -17.44 -6.91
CA ARG A 123 -13.93 -18.35 -5.75
C ARG A 123 -13.37 -17.65 -4.52
N THR A 124 -12.29 -16.90 -4.67
CA THR A 124 -11.72 -16.11 -3.57
C THR A 124 -12.76 -15.17 -2.99
N ARG A 125 -13.52 -14.47 -3.85
CA ARG A 125 -14.58 -13.56 -3.41
C ARG A 125 -15.68 -14.29 -2.66
N LYS A 126 -16.21 -15.39 -3.20
CA LYS A 126 -17.29 -16.16 -2.55
C LYS A 126 -16.89 -16.61 -1.15
N LEU A 127 -15.66 -17.09 -0.98
CA LEU A 127 -15.12 -17.50 0.32
C LEU A 127 -14.88 -16.30 1.25
N PHE A 128 -14.40 -15.19 0.71
CA PHE A 128 -14.21 -13.94 1.47
C PHE A 128 -15.52 -13.37 1.99
N GLU A 129 -16.56 -13.30 1.15
CA GLU A 129 -17.88 -12.78 1.54
C GLU A 129 -18.53 -13.63 2.65
N GLY A 130 -18.25 -14.93 2.69
CA GLY A 130 -18.73 -15.82 3.75
C GLY A 130 -17.92 -15.80 5.05
N SER A 131 -16.65 -15.37 5.02
CA SER A 131 -15.71 -15.52 6.16
C SER A 131 -15.04 -14.24 6.62
N GLY A 132 -15.08 -13.17 5.83
CA GLY A 132 -14.34 -11.92 6.07
C GLY A 132 -12.82 -12.04 5.95
N SER A 133 -12.32 -13.20 5.49
CA SER A 133 -10.89 -13.53 5.39
C SER A 133 -10.55 -14.03 3.99
N ILE A 134 -9.34 -13.74 3.51
CA ILE A 134 -8.91 -14.19 2.20
C ILE A 134 -8.55 -15.67 2.31
N PRO A 135 -9.19 -16.57 1.54
CA PRO A 135 -8.89 -17.99 1.59
C PRO A 135 -7.46 -18.27 1.15
N ASN A 136 -6.88 -19.32 1.69
CA ASN A 136 -5.59 -19.82 1.23
C ASN A 136 -5.71 -20.47 -0.17
N VAL A 137 -4.57 -20.68 -0.83
CA VAL A 137 -4.50 -21.19 -2.21
C VAL A 137 -5.28 -22.49 -2.41
N LEU A 138 -5.17 -23.44 -1.46
CA LEU A 138 -5.78 -24.77 -1.58
C LEU A 138 -7.28 -24.76 -1.31
N GLU A 139 -7.78 -23.76 -0.56
CA GLU A 139 -9.22 -23.53 -0.39
C GLU A 139 -9.86 -22.99 -1.67
N VAL A 140 -9.11 -22.23 -2.47
CA VAL A 140 -9.58 -21.72 -3.77
C VAL A 140 -9.48 -22.80 -4.86
N ASP A 141 -8.35 -23.52 -4.88
CA ASP A 141 -8.08 -24.62 -5.79
C ASP A 141 -7.23 -25.70 -5.13
N ALA A 142 -7.83 -26.84 -4.84
CA ALA A 142 -7.17 -27.98 -4.21
C ALA A 142 -6.05 -28.58 -5.09
N CYS A 143 -6.07 -28.36 -6.41
CA CYS A 143 -5.06 -28.85 -7.35
C CYS A 143 -3.93 -27.84 -7.59
N ALA A 144 -3.99 -26.65 -6.99
CA ALA A 144 -3.01 -25.61 -7.25
C ALA A 144 -1.62 -25.97 -6.69
N VAL A 145 -0.60 -25.82 -7.53
CA VAL A 145 0.80 -26.10 -7.18
C VAL A 145 1.56 -24.79 -7.01
N ARG A 146 1.95 -24.47 -5.77
CA ARG A 146 2.75 -23.27 -5.48
C ARG A 146 4.08 -23.31 -6.21
N VAL A 147 4.45 -22.17 -6.79
CA VAL A 147 5.73 -22.01 -7.46
C VAL A 147 6.69 -21.15 -6.63
N LYS A 148 7.99 -21.33 -6.84
CA LYS A 148 9.03 -20.56 -6.13
C LYS A 148 9.21 -19.15 -6.70
N ILE A 149 8.76 -18.90 -7.93
CA ILE A 149 8.87 -17.57 -8.55
C ILE A 149 7.89 -16.60 -7.87
N GLY A 150 8.40 -15.49 -7.38
CA GLY A 150 7.58 -14.42 -6.82
C GLY A 150 6.87 -13.61 -7.92
N THR A 151 5.73 -13.01 -7.56
CA THR A 151 4.89 -12.22 -8.48
C THR A 151 5.67 -11.10 -9.18
N VAL A 152 6.57 -10.40 -8.47
CA VAL A 152 7.42 -9.34 -9.04
C VAL A 152 8.41 -9.89 -10.08
N ASN A 153 8.92 -11.11 -9.90
CA ASN A 153 9.85 -11.73 -10.84
C ASN A 153 9.15 -12.10 -12.16
N LEU A 154 7.95 -12.66 -12.09
CA LEU A 154 7.12 -12.88 -13.29
C LEU A 154 6.78 -11.56 -13.97
N ALA A 155 6.39 -10.54 -13.20
CA ALA A 155 6.10 -9.22 -13.74
C ALA A 155 7.31 -8.59 -14.46
N ASN A 156 8.52 -8.78 -13.94
CA ASN A 156 9.74 -8.31 -14.61
C ASN A 156 10.01 -9.05 -15.93
N LYS A 157 9.58 -10.31 -16.08
CA LYS A 157 9.61 -11.03 -17.37
C LYS A 157 8.57 -10.45 -18.32
N LEU A 158 7.33 -10.29 -17.87
CA LEU A 158 6.21 -9.70 -18.62
C LEU A 158 6.49 -8.28 -19.14
N MET A 159 7.42 -7.54 -18.51
CA MET A 159 7.84 -6.23 -19.01
C MET A 159 8.74 -6.32 -20.25
N LYS A 160 9.40 -7.46 -20.48
CA LYS A 160 10.45 -7.65 -21.50
C LYS A 160 9.98 -8.39 -22.75
N VAL A 161 8.96 -9.23 -22.62
CA VAL A 161 8.43 -10.06 -23.70
C VAL A 161 6.92 -9.96 -23.72
N ASP A 162 6.33 -10.08 -24.91
CA ASP A 162 4.88 -10.15 -25.04
C ASP A 162 4.36 -11.50 -24.50
N ARG A 163 3.07 -11.54 -24.16
CA ARG A 163 2.48 -12.70 -23.48
C ARG A 163 2.54 -13.96 -24.35
N GLU A 164 2.39 -13.79 -25.66
CA GLU A 164 2.40 -14.84 -26.68
C GLU A 164 3.76 -15.57 -26.70
N ASP A 165 4.84 -14.84 -26.39
CA ASP A 165 6.22 -15.34 -26.39
C ASP A 165 6.66 -15.94 -25.04
N LEU A 166 5.80 -15.92 -24.02
CA LEU A 166 6.09 -16.58 -22.75
C LEU A 166 6.15 -18.11 -22.92
N SER A 167 6.94 -18.75 -22.07
CA SER A 167 6.90 -20.21 -21.96
C SER A 167 5.52 -20.68 -21.51
N GLU A 168 5.11 -21.88 -21.93
CA GLU A 168 3.85 -22.49 -21.49
C GLU A 168 3.79 -22.63 -19.95
N GLU A 169 4.94 -22.80 -19.31
CA GLU A 169 5.05 -22.76 -17.85
C GLU A 169 4.65 -21.39 -17.27
N ASP A 170 5.17 -20.27 -17.81
CA ASP A 170 4.85 -18.93 -17.33
C ASP A 170 3.40 -18.54 -17.69
N LYS A 171 2.87 -18.99 -18.84
CA LYS A 171 1.45 -18.80 -19.24
C LYS A 171 0.47 -19.56 -18.33
N GLY A 172 0.90 -20.69 -17.79
CA GLY A 172 0.14 -21.52 -16.84
C GLY A 172 0.06 -20.95 -15.41
N LEU A 173 0.82 -19.90 -15.11
CA LEU A 173 0.78 -19.27 -13.78
C LEU A 173 -0.51 -18.48 -13.57
N ARG A 174 -1.00 -18.53 -12.33
CA ARG A 174 -2.16 -17.78 -11.84
C ARG A 174 -1.81 -17.04 -10.56
N GLY A 175 -2.41 -15.88 -10.37
CA GLY A 175 -2.33 -15.09 -9.14
C GLY A 175 -3.43 -15.50 -8.17
N PHE A 176 -3.04 -15.89 -6.96
CA PHE A 176 -3.93 -16.12 -5.82
C PHE A 176 -3.74 -15.01 -4.80
N PHE A 177 -4.82 -14.61 -4.14
CA PHE A 177 -4.80 -13.49 -3.21
C PHE A 177 -4.26 -13.90 -1.84
N THR A 178 -3.60 -12.95 -1.17
CA THR A 178 -3.15 -13.08 0.22
C THR A 178 -4.05 -12.29 1.15
N GLN A 179 -3.87 -12.46 2.46
CA GLN A 179 -4.61 -11.68 3.45
C GLN A 179 -4.40 -10.16 3.31
N ASP A 180 -3.24 -9.74 2.80
CA ASP A 180 -2.90 -8.33 2.56
C ASP A 180 -3.82 -7.70 1.48
N ALA A 181 -4.52 -8.53 0.68
CA ALA A 181 -5.46 -8.10 -0.35
C ALA A 181 -6.90 -7.91 0.16
N LYS A 182 -7.18 -8.11 1.45
CA LYS A 182 -8.54 -8.07 2.04
C LYS A 182 -9.35 -6.84 1.60
N ASP A 183 -8.74 -5.66 1.65
CA ASP A 183 -9.43 -4.41 1.38
C ASP A 183 -9.88 -4.28 -0.08
N LEU A 184 -9.22 -4.96 -1.02
CA LEU A 184 -9.63 -5.01 -2.43
C LEU A 184 -11.01 -5.65 -2.61
N PHE A 185 -11.34 -6.63 -1.77
CA PHE A 185 -12.63 -7.30 -1.80
C PHE A 185 -13.66 -6.51 -1.00
N ALA A 186 -13.31 -6.09 0.23
CA ALA A 186 -14.19 -5.37 1.14
C ALA A 186 -14.73 -4.06 0.56
N VAL A 187 -13.89 -3.27 -0.12
CA VAL A 187 -14.27 -1.94 -0.65
C VAL A 187 -15.42 -1.97 -1.67
N THR A 188 -15.67 -3.13 -2.28
CA THR A 188 -16.73 -3.32 -3.29
C THR A 188 -18.03 -3.86 -2.71
N MET A 189 -18.05 -4.24 -1.43
CA MET A 189 -19.24 -4.74 -0.74
C MET A 189 -20.10 -3.57 -0.22
N ASP A 190 -21.40 -3.80 -0.09
CA ASP A 190 -22.35 -2.86 0.52
C ASP A 190 -22.51 -3.16 2.01
N ILE A 191 -21.39 -3.13 2.73
CA ILE A 191 -21.39 -3.20 4.19
C ILE A 191 -21.38 -1.75 4.66
N GLU A 192 -22.48 -1.28 5.26
CA GLU A 192 -22.44 -0.05 6.06
C GLU A 192 -21.29 -0.20 7.06
N PRO A 193 -20.42 0.81 7.25
CA PRO A 193 -19.38 0.72 8.27
C PRO A 193 -20.10 0.45 9.59
N THR A 194 -19.97 -0.77 10.11
CA THR A 194 -20.46 -1.10 11.43
C THR A 194 -19.83 -0.09 12.37
N GLN A 195 -20.67 0.75 12.97
CA GLN A 195 -20.30 1.48 14.17
C GLN A 195 -19.61 0.48 15.11
N PRO A 196 -18.45 0.79 15.70
CA PRO A 196 -17.91 -0.06 16.74
C PRO A 196 -18.98 -0.14 17.83
N ALA A 197 -19.43 -1.36 18.12
CA ALA A 197 -20.36 -1.60 19.20
C ALA A 197 -19.77 -0.99 20.48
N LEU A 198 -20.56 -0.13 21.14
CA LEU A 198 -20.26 0.29 22.51
C LEU A 198 -20.06 -0.97 23.37
N PRO A 199 -19.05 -1.02 24.25
CA PRO A 199 -18.94 -2.11 25.20
C PRO A 199 -20.13 -2.02 26.16
N ASN A 200 -21.05 -2.98 26.06
CA ASN A 200 -22.08 -3.18 27.08
C ASN A 200 -21.40 -3.62 28.38
N ALA A 201 -21.84 -2.99 29.46
CA ALA A 201 -21.33 -3.16 30.81
C ALA A 201 -21.62 -4.56 31.39
N LEU A 202 -20.71 -4.95 32.30
CA LEU A 202 -20.84 -5.91 33.41
C LEU A 202 -20.83 -7.41 33.08
N ASP A 203 -19.64 -8.01 33.23
CA ASP A 203 -19.51 -9.32 33.86
C ASP A 203 -18.37 -9.26 34.92
N PRO A 204 -18.67 -9.33 36.23
CA PRO A 204 -17.68 -9.35 37.28
C PRO A 204 -17.43 -10.80 37.73
N GLN A 205 -16.29 -11.40 37.34
CA GLN A 205 -15.47 -12.36 38.11
C GLN A 205 -14.35 -12.99 37.24
N ALA A 206 -13.14 -12.41 37.30
CA ALA A 206 -11.79 -13.02 37.23
C ALA A 206 -11.36 -13.97 36.06
N PRO A 207 -10.05 -14.14 35.78
CA PRO A 207 -8.85 -13.37 36.15
C PRO A 207 -7.98 -12.93 34.95
N GLU A 208 -7.35 -11.77 35.10
CA GLU A 208 -5.97 -11.42 34.74
C GLU A 208 -5.15 -12.50 33.99
N THR A 209 -5.26 -12.57 32.65
CA THR A 209 -4.21 -12.97 31.66
C THR A 209 -4.87 -13.30 30.32
N LEU A 210 -5.04 -12.31 29.43
CA LEU A 210 -5.18 -12.49 27.97
C LEU A 210 -5.47 -11.13 27.32
N GLU A 211 -4.43 -10.43 26.86
CA GLU A 211 -4.48 -9.51 25.71
C GLU A 211 -3.08 -8.92 25.43
N THR A 212 -2.13 -9.80 25.13
CA THR A 212 -0.88 -9.43 24.44
C THR A 212 -0.74 -10.35 23.25
N GLU A 213 -1.44 -10.06 22.16
CA GLU A 213 -1.10 -10.63 20.85
C GLU A 213 -1.83 -9.88 19.72
N ARG A 214 -1.09 -9.09 18.93
CA ARG A 214 -1.21 -9.04 17.46
C ARG A 214 -0.23 -8.14 16.69
N TYR A 215 0.81 -7.60 17.31
CA TYR A 215 1.94 -7.02 16.55
C TYR A 215 3.28 -7.51 17.12
N PRO A 216 4.22 -7.95 16.26
CA PRO A 216 5.55 -8.29 16.71
C PRO A 216 6.20 -7.09 17.44
N PRO A 217 6.95 -7.29 18.53
CA PRO A 217 7.51 -6.20 19.31
C PRO A 217 8.52 -5.38 18.50
N TRP A 218 8.73 -4.13 18.93
CA TRP A 218 9.91 -3.37 18.54
C TRP A 218 11.10 -3.81 19.40
N ILE A 219 12.26 -3.94 18.79
CA ILE A 219 13.51 -4.15 19.49
C ILE A 219 14.28 -2.82 19.49
N THR A 220 14.40 -2.22 20.66
CA THR A 220 15.09 -0.94 20.85
C THR A 220 16.40 -1.18 21.60
N PHE A 221 17.50 -0.61 21.10
CA PHE A 221 18.76 -0.65 21.81
C PHE A 221 18.64 0.01 23.19
N SER A 222 19.23 -0.64 24.18
CA SER A 222 19.45 -0.09 25.52
C SER A 222 20.74 -0.68 26.09
N PRO A 223 21.58 0.11 26.79
CA PRO A 223 22.81 -0.39 27.40
C PRO A 223 22.58 -1.54 28.39
N GLU A 224 21.47 -1.54 29.12
CA GLU A 224 21.13 -2.54 30.13
C GLU A 224 20.84 -3.90 29.50
N LYS A 225 20.15 -3.92 28.36
CA LYS A 225 19.74 -5.15 27.68
C LYS A 225 20.80 -5.72 26.75
N HIS A 226 21.71 -4.87 26.25
CA HIS A 226 22.60 -5.24 25.15
C HIS A 226 24.09 -4.98 25.42
N SER A 227 24.42 -4.26 26.49
CA SER A 227 25.78 -3.83 26.90
C SER A 227 26.47 -2.88 25.91
N THR A 228 26.56 -3.24 24.62
CA THR A 228 27.19 -2.42 23.57
C THR A 228 26.35 -2.41 22.29
N LEU A 229 26.50 -1.36 21.49
CA LEU A 229 25.90 -1.30 20.15
C LEU A 229 26.37 -2.44 19.24
N GLN A 230 27.63 -2.85 19.36
CA GLN A 230 28.17 -3.97 18.57
C GLN A 230 27.42 -5.27 18.88
N ASN A 231 27.18 -5.58 20.16
CA ASN A 231 26.39 -6.74 20.56
C ASN A 231 24.95 -6.65 20.03
N PHE A 232 24.36 -5.45 20.07
CA PHE A 232 23.03 -5.21 19.50
C PHE A 232 22.96 -5.52 18.01
N PHE A 233 23.92 -5.02 17.21
CA PHE A 233 23.95 -5.26 15.76
C PHE A 233 24.19 -6.72 15.40
N ILE A 234 25.02 -7.44 16.19
CA ILE A 234 25.26 -8.87 15.99
C ILE A 234 24.00 -9.68 16.33
N ARG A 235 23.31 -9.32 17.42
CA ARG A 235 22.12 -10.05 17.89
C ARG A 235 20.88 -9.79 17.04
N TRP A 236 20.77 -8.59 16.48
CA TRP A 236 19.62 -8.15 15.68
C TRP A 236 20.05 -7.60 14.32
N PRO A 237 20.63 -8.42 13.42
CA PRO A 237 20.97 -7.99 12.07
C PRO A 237 19.67 -7.82 11.27
N PRO A 238 19.42 -6.66 10.62
CA PRO A 238 18.20 -6.49 9.84
C PRO A 238 18.00 -7.56 8.78
N SER A 239 19.08 -8.00 8.12
CA SER A 239 19.00 -8.99 7.03
C SER A 239 18.57 -10.40 7.47
N THR A 240 18.59 -10.72 8.77
CA THR A 240 18.24 -12.07 9.28
C THR A 240 17.24 -12.04 10.42
N THR A 241 16.89 -10.84 10.90
CA THR A 241 15.83 -10.68 11.91
C THR A 241 14.48 -10.84 11.21
N SER A 242 13.70 -11.85 11.57
CA SER A 242 12.40 -12.10 10.94
C SER A 242 11.36 -11.04 11.32
N LYS A 243 10.65 -10.51 10.31
CA LYS A 243 9.49 -9.63 10.52
C LYS A 243 8.33 -10.27 11.28
N SER A 244 8.23 -11.60 11.31
CA SER A 244 7.19 -12.29 12.09
C SER A 244 7.45 -12.23 13.59
N LYS A 245 8.68 -11.92 14.00
CA LYS A 245 9.13 -11.87 15.40
C LYS A 245 9.44 -10.47 15.88
N VAL A 246 9.78 -9.55 14.98
CA VAL A 246 10.14 -8.16 15.31
C VAL A 246 9.50 -7.25 14.28
N ALA A 247 8.86 -6.15 14.70
CA ALA A 247 8.27 -5.18 13.77
C ALA A 247 9.31 -4.16 13.30
N TRP A 248 10.16 -3.69 14.22
CA TRP A 248 11.22 -2.73 13.95
C TRP A 248 12.41 -2.95 14.86
N ILE A 249 13.62 -2.74 14.32
CA ILE A 249 14.84 -2.62 15.09
C ILE A 249 15.14 -1.13 15.19
N SER A 250 15.31 -0.58 16.39
CA SER A 250 15.41 0.87 16.60
C SER A 250 16.51 1.27 17.57
N ILE A 251 17.03 2.49 17.36
CA ILE A 251 18.04 3.13 18.19
C ILE A 251 17.59 4.59 18.40
N ARG A 252 17.64 5.05 19.65
CA ARG A 252 17.35 6.43 20.03
C ARG A 252 18.64 7.20 20.31
N ASN A 253 18.60 8.52 20.15
CA ASN A 253 19.65 9.42 20.60
C ASN A 253 19.49 9.67 22.11
N PRO A 254 20.41 9.19 22.97
CA PRO A 254 20.28 9.30 24.43
C PRO A 254 20.53 10.72 24.96
N ARG A 255 20.99 11.66 24.12
CA ARG A 255 21.26 13.05 24.51
C ARG A 255 20.03 13.94 24.51
N LEU A 256 18.95 13.47 23.89
CA LEU A 256 17.67 14.14 23.98
C LEU A 256 16.98 13.64 25.24
N PRO A 257 16.14 14.47 25.89
CA PRO A 257 15.25 13.97 26.93
C PRO A 257 14.54 12.72 26.41
N ASP A 258 14.05 11.86 27.29
CA ASP A 258 12.98 10.94 26.94
C ASP A 258 11.81 11.80 26.44
N ALA A 259 11.84 12.17 25.17
CA ALA A 259 10.77 12.84 24.49
C ALA A 259 9.63 11.84 24.64
N ASN A 260 8.71 12.17 25.56
CA ASN A 260 7.54 11.40 25.93
C ASN A 260 7.23 10.39 24.85
N ASP A 261 7.45 9.11 25.16
CA ASP A 261 7.19 7.94 24.33
C ASP A 261 6.25 8.20 23.15
N HIS A 262 6.75 8.80 22.05
CA HIS A 262 5.92 9.44 21.00
C HIS A 262 4.49 9.70 21.48
N GLY A 263 4.30 10.52 22.53
CA GLY A 263 3.05 10.58 23.29
C GLY A 263 1.92 10.62 22.29
N SER A 264 1.14 9.52 22.21
CA SER A 264 0.51 9.11 20.95
C SER A 264 -0.07 10.32 20.29
N ALA A 265 0.48 10.72 19.13
CA ALA A 265 -0.06 11.81 18.35
C ALA A 265 -1.58 11.65 18.39
N ASP A 266 -2.35 12.71 18.63
CA ASP A 266 -3.80 12.63 18.69
C ASP A 266 -4.32 12.26 17.30
N GLU A 267 -4.16 10.98 16.96
CA GLU A 267 -4.30 10.45 15.62
C GLU A 267 -5.78 10.54 15.25
N HIS A 268 -6.66 10.39 16.24
CA HIS A 268 -8.08 10.63 16.06
C HIS A 268 -8.38 12.10 15.74
N GLY A 269 -7.86 13.04 16.53
CA GLY A 269 -8.05 14.47 16.30
C GLY A 269 -7.45 14.95 14.98
N ILE A 270 -6.23 14.51 14.64
CA ILE A 270 -5.57 14.80 13.37
C ILE A 270 -6.40 14.27 12.20
N ASN A 271 -6.85 13.00 12.27
CA ASN A 271 -7.66 12.40 11.21
C ASN A 271 -8.98 13.16 11.02
N GLN A 272 -9.67 13.50 12.12
CA GLN A 272 -10.94 14.23 12.05
C GLN A 272 -10.77 15.64 11.48
N ALA A 273 -9.74 16.36 11.93
CA ALA A 273 -9.43 17.70 11.43
C ALA A 273 -9.04 17.67 9.94
N TRP A 274 -8.26 16.66 9.53
CA TRP A 274 -7.90 16.45 8.13
C TRP A 274 -9.11 16.12 7.25
N GLU A 275 -9.99 15.23 7.70
CA GLU A 275 -11.23 14.89 6.98
C GLU A 275 -12.12 16.13 6.80
N THR A 276 -12.24 16.96 7.83
CA THR A 276 -12.99 18.22 7.78
C THR A 276 -12.41 19.17 6.73
N THR A 277 -11.07 19.36 6.72
CA THR A 277 -10.38 20.16 5.71
C THR A 277 -10.62 19.62 4.30
N CYS A 278 -10.49 18.30 4.12
CA CYS A 278 -10.70 17.63 2.83
C CYS A 278 -12.14 17.72 2.32
N ALA A 279 -13.12 17.75 3.22
CA ALA A 279 -14.54 17.87 2.87
C ALA A 279 -14.92 19.30 2.47
N GLY A 280 -14.31 20.31 3.10
CA GLY A 280 -14.61 21.71 2.85
C GLY A 280 -13.95 22.30 1.61
N ARG A 281 -12.74 21.81 1.24
CA ARG A 281 -11.97 22.34 0.10
C ARG A 281 -10.90 21.36 -0.38
N GLN A 282 -10.26 21.68 -1.51
CA GLN A 282 -9.05 20.97 -1.92
C GLN A 282 -7.92 21.30 -0.93
N PRO A 283 -7.34 20.29 -0.25
CA PRO A 283 -6.32 20.56 0.73
C PRO A 283 -4.96 20.79 0.07
N THR A 284 -4.09 21.50 0.78
CA THR A 284 -2.77 21.94 0.36
C THR A 284 -1.70 21.45 1.33
N THR A 285 -0.43 21.67 0.99
CA THR A 285 0.67 21.43 1.94
C THR A 285 0.61 22.39 3.14
N ALA A 286 0.10 23.61 2.96
CA ALA A 286 -0.01 24.57 4.06
C ALA A 286 -1.01 24.07 5.12
N ASP A 287 -2.08 23.40 4.73
CA ASP A 287 -3.05 22.82 5.67
C ASP A 287 -2.42 21.70 6.52
N LEU A 288 -1.52 20.92 5.92
CA LEU A 288 -0.75 19.92 6.65
C LEU A 288 0.22 20.59 7.63
N ASP A 289 0.81 21.72 7.24
CA ASP A 289 1.70 22.50 8.10
C ASP A 289 0.92 23.14 9.28
N GLU A 290 -0.27 23.66 9.02
CA GLU A 290 -1.19 24.17 10.05
C GLU A 290 -1.62 23.07 11.02
N LEU A 291 -2.00 21.89 10.52
CA LEU A 291 -2.35 20.73 11.36
C LEU A 291 -1.15 20.25 12.18
N ALA A 292 0.04 20.21 11.59
CA ALA A 292 1.25 19.82 12.30
C ALA A 292 1.51 20.74 13.50
N GLN A 293 1.34 22.05 13.31
CA GLN A 293 1.47 23.03 14.39
C GLN A 293 0.36 22.89 15.43
N GLN A 294 -0.90 22.75 14.98
CA GLN A 294 -2.06 22.62 15.85
C GLN A 294 -1.95 21.41 16.79
N PHE A 295 -1.50 20.27 16.26
CA PHE A 295 -1.39 19.01 17.01
C PHE A 295 0.02 18.76 17.55
N ASN A 296 0.95 19.73 17.39
CA ASN A 296 2.35 19.61 17.77
C ASN A 296 3.05 18.36 17.18
N GLU A 297 2.66 17.96 15.96
CA GLU A 297 3.17 16.80 15.21
C GLU A 297 4.22 17.24 14.20
N LEU A 298 5.32 17.81 14.72
CA LEU A 298 6.38 18.42 13.91
C LEU A 298 7.48 17.43 13.50
N THR A 299 7.43 16.19 13.94
CA THR A 299 8.46 15.21 13.58
C THR A 299 8.40 14.83 12.10
N GLY A 300 9.49 14.31 11.56
CA GLY A 300 9.52 13.74 10.23
C GLY A 300 10.71 12.83 10.04
N LYS A 301 10.82 12.18 8.87
CA LYS A 301 11.85 11.16 8.63
C LYS A 301 12.41 11.14 7.21
N TRP A 302 13.73 11.00 7.13
CA TRP A 302 14.42 10.56 5.91
C TRP A 302 14.18 9.06 5.70
N MET A 303 13.78 8.66 4.50
CA MET A 303 13.53 7.26 4.14
C MET A 303 14.60 6.74 3.18
N ILE A 304 15.31 5.68 3.57
CA ILE A 304 16.39 5.07 2.81
C ILE A 304 16.01 3.64 2.48
N PHE A 305 15.90 3.33 1.19
CA PHE A 305 15.74 1.94 0.72
C PHE A 305 17.11 1.37 0.39
N ALA A 306 17.46 0.24 1.02
CA ALA A 306 18.76 -0.40 0.87
C ALA A 306 18.62 -1.91 0.57
N PRO A 307 19.46 -2.45 -0.32
CA PRO A 307 19.45 -3.88 -0.66
C PRO A 307 20.01 -4.74 0.48
N PRO A 308 19.69 -6.05 0.52
CA PRO A 308 20.03 -6.91 1.66
C PRO A 308 21.54 -7.10 1.82
N GLY A 309 22.32 -7.04 0.73
CA GLY A 309 23.78 -7.14 0.79
C GLY A 309 24.49 -5.97 1.49
N GLN A 310 23.82 -4.83 1.69
CA GLN A 310 24.41 -3.64 2.29
C GLN A 310 23.75 -3.23 3.62
N ILE A 311 22.60 -3.83 3.95
CA ILE A 311 21.73 -3.33 5.02
C ILE A 311 22.40 -3.37 6.39
N ASN A 312 23.05 -4.48 6.77
CA ASN A 312 23.62 -4.62 8.11
C ASN A 312 24.75 -3.61 8.36
N ALA A 313 25.64 -3.45 7.37
CA ALA A 313 26.75 -2.50 7.46
C ALA A 313 26.25 -1.05 7.48
N LEU A 314 25.27 -0.72 6.64
CA LEU A 314 24.67 0.61 6.60
C LEU A 314 23.91 0.92 7.91
N TRP A 315 23.13 -0.04 8.40
CA TRP A 315 22.39 0.07 9.67
C TRP A 315 23.33 0.27 10.85
N SER A 316 24.44 -0.47 10.93
CA SER A 316 25.42 -0.29 11.99
C SER A 316 26.00 1.13 12.01
N ARG A 317 26.40 1.66 10.84
CA ARG A 317 26.90 3.04 10.73
C ARG A 317 25.86 4.08 11.14
N ILE A 318 24.62 3.94 10.66
CA ILE A 318 23.52 4.87 10.97
C ILE A 318 23.15 4.80 12.46
N GLY A 319 22.96 3.59 12.99
CA GLY A 319 22.64 3.34 14.39
C GLY A 319 23.68 3.92 15.34
N THR A 320 24.97 3.71 15.05
CA THR A 320 26.07 4.31 15.82
C THR A 320 26.03 5.84 15.78
N ALA A 321 25.82 6.44 14.61
CA ALA A 321 25.77 7.90 14.48
C ALA A 321 24.55 8.52 15.21
N THR A 322 23.40 7.85 15.17
CA THR A 322 22.18 8.23 15.91
C THR A 322 22.41 8.15 17.42
N HIS A 323 22.92 7.02 17.91
CA HIS A 323 23.20 6.85 19.35
C HIS A 323 24.29 7.82 19.86
N ALA A 324 25.26 8.17 19.01
CA ALA A 324 26.26 9.20 19.33
C ALA A 324 25.68 10.63 19.32
N GLY A 325 24.41 10.81 18.96
CA GLY A 325 23.76 12.11 18.86
C GLY A 325 24.30 13.00 17.75
N THR A 326 24.85 12.39 16.69
CA THR A 326 25.44 13.12 15.54
C THR A 326 24.57 13.06 14.28
N LEU A 327 23.46 12.30 14.32
CA LEU A 327 22.52 12.14 13.22
C LEU A 327 21.12 12.67 13.61
N GLY A 328 20.08 11.84 13.58
CA GLY A 328 18.71 12.21 13.95
C GLY A 328 18.39 11.92 15.42
N ILE A 329 17.14 12.17 15.81
CA ILE A 329 16.63 11.92 17.18
C ILE A 329 16.41 10.43 17.44
N SER A 330 16.09 9.68 16.38
CA SER A 330 15.95 8.24 16.40
C SER A 330 16.16 7.68 14.99
N ALA A 331 16.46 6.39 14.92
CA ALA A 331 16.50 5.66 13.67
C ALA A 331 15.85 4.28 13.87
N LYS A 332 15.20 3.79 12.82
CA LYS A 332 14.62 2.45 12.79
C LYS A 332 14.84 1.80 11.44
N VAL A 333 14.99 0.47 11.44
CA VAL A 333 15.16 -0.33 10.24
C VAL A 333 14.18 -1.48 10.22
N SER A 334 13.66 -1.77 9.02
CA SER A 334 12.77 -2.91 8.83
C SER A 334 13.56 -4.23 8.92
N PRO A 335 13.00 -5.26 9.57
CA PRO A 335 13.54 -6.61 9.55
C PRO A 335 13.53 -7.21 8.14
N GLU A 336 14.08 -8.43 8.01
CA GLU A 336 14.06 -9.21 6.79
C GLU A 336 12.61 -9.45 6.35
N ASN A 337 12.38 -9.21 5.06
CA ASN A 337 11.11 -9.42 4.42
C ASN A 337 11.31 -10.15 3.08
N ASP A 338 10.22 -10.71 2.58
CA ASP A 338 10.20 -11.55 1.37
C ASP A 338 10.63 -10.80 0.08
N SER A 339 10.75 -9.46 0.11
CA SER A 339 11.21 -8.63 -1.02
C SER A 339 12.73 -8.45 -1.08
N GLY A 340 13.44 -8.76 0.01
CA GLY A 340 14.87 -8.54 0.18
C GLY A 340 15.28 -7.06 0.37
N SER A 341 14.41 -6.09 0.06
CA SER A 341 14.72 -4.67 0.27
C SER A 341 14.34 -4.22 1.67
N HIS A 342 15.19 -3.43 2.31
CA HIS A 342 14.95 -2.87 3.64
C HIS A 342 14.73 -1.37 3.56
N VAL A 343 13.97 -0.83 4.51
CA VAL A 343 13.86 0.61 4.74
C VAL A 343 14.52 0.99 6.07
N ILE A 344 15.34 2.03 6.03
CA ILE A 344 15.85 2.72 7.23
C ILE A 344 15.16 4.09 7.27
N CYS A 345 14.55 4.42 8.41
CA CYS A 345 14.00 5.73 8.69
C CYS A 345 14.87 6.43 9.74
N ILE A 346 15.20 7.70 9.51
CA ILE A 346 15.93 8.54 10.47
C ILE A 346 15.08 9.77 10.73
N HIS A 347 14.70 9.97 11.99
CA HIS A 347 13.79 11.02 12.38
C HIS A 347 14.51 12.31 12.79
N THR A 348 13.88 13.45 12.52
CA THR A 348 14.22 14.75 13.14
C THR A 348 13.06 15.22 14.01
N GLN A 349 13.35 16.16 14.91
CA GLN A 349 12.37 16.67 15.88
C GLN A 349 11.34 17.59 15.23
N ASP A 350 11.80 18.41 14.28
CA ASP A 350 11.00 19.39 13.57
C ASP A 350 11.35 19.32 12.08
N TYR A 351 10.36 19.09 11.21
CA TYR A 351 10.57 19.07 9.77
C TYR A 351 10.63 20.48 9.14
N THR A 352 10.21 21.50 9.87
CA THR A 352 10.28 22.91 9.45
C THR A 352 11.65 23.53 9.75
N ASP A 353 12.45 22.91 10.63
CA ASP A 353 13.88 23.21 10.79
C ASP A 353 14.68 22.61 9.62
N GLU A 354 14.69 23.33 8.50
CA GLU A 354 15.42 22.94 7.30
C GLU A 354 16.93 22.75 7.56
N ILE A 355 17.51 23.50 8.51
CA ILE A 355 18.93 23.39 8.86
C ILE A 355 19.21 22.03 9.49
N ASP A 356 18.38 21.58 10.43
CA ASP A 356 18.52 20.26 11.04
C ASP A 356 18.23 19.12 10.05
N VAL A 357 17.17 19.26 9.24
CA VAL A 357 16.82 18.30 8.20
C VAL A 357 17.99 18.10 7.22
N ASP A 358 18.63 19.20 6.78
CA ASP A 358 19.79 19.17 5.88
C ASP A 358 21.07 18.71 6.58
N ARG A 359 21.25 19.01 7.87
CA ARG A 359 22.36 18.47 8.68
C ARG A 359 22.29 16.95 8.74
N VAL A 360 21.11 16.38 8.99
CA VAL A 360 20.89 14.92 8.99
C VAL A 360 21.12 14.34 7.60
N ARG A 361 20.63 14.99 6.53
CA ARG A 361 20.93 14.60 5.15
C ARG A 361 22.43 14.55 4.88
N GLY A 362 23.18 15.58 5.26
CA GLY A 362 24.64 15.63 5.11
C GLY A 362 25.34 14.51 5.88
N GLY A 363 24.84 14.19 7.08
CA GLY A 363 25.27 13.02 7.86
C GLY A 363 25.07 11.71 7.08
N LEU A 364 23.88 11.48 6.52
CA LEU A 364 23.58 10.29 5.72
C LEU A 364 24.49 10.15 4.49
N ARG A 365 24.80 11.27 3.81
CA ARG A 365 25.74 11.30 2.68
C ARG A 365 27.15 10.85 3.11
N ARG A 366 27.65 11.35 4.25
CA ARG A 366 28.96 10.93 4.82
C ARG A 366 28.97 9.45 5.24
N LEU A 367 27.82 8.89 5.64
CA LEU A 367 27.68 7.48 6.00
C LEU A 367 27.49 6.53 4.80
N GLY A 368 27.53 7.07 3.57
CA GLY A 368 27.55 6.30 2.33
C GLY A 368 26.22 6.21 1.59
N VAL A 369 25.18 6.91 2.04
CA VAL A 369 23.90 7.00 1.31
C VAL A 369 24.08 8.02 0.19
N LYS A 370 24.42 7.56 -1.02
CA LYS A 370 24.72 8.44 -2.18
C LYS A 370 23.56 8.62 -3.17
N TRP A 371 22.52 7.81 -3.06
CA TRP A 371 21.36 7.85 -3.95
C TRP A 371 20.28 8.82 -3.46
N ARG A 372 19.34 9.15 -4.34
CA ARG A 372 18.18 9.99 -4.02
C ARG A 372 17.33 9.35 -2.92
N ILE A 373 17.05 10.12 -1.89
CA ILE A 373 16.20 9.79 -0.74
C ILE A 373 15.16 10.89 -0.54
N GLY A 374 14.00 10.51 0.02
CA GLY A 374 12.88 11.41 0.30
C GLY A 374 12.69 11.61 1.80
N TYR A 375 12.29 12.82 2.18
CA TYR A 375 11.91 13.17 3.54
C TYR A 375 10.38 13.28 3.65
N LYS A 376 9.78 12.58 4.61
CA LYS A 376 8.34 12.59 4.85
C LYS A 376 8.05 13.09 6.28
N PRO A 377 7.35 14.23 6.45
CA PRO A 377 6.81 14.62 7.75
C PRO A 377 5.84 13.59 8.31
N ASP A 378 5.79 13.44 9.63
CA ASP A 378 4.94 12.43 10.29
C ASP A 378 3.46 12.80 10.17
N ILE A 379 3.12 14.10 10.17
CA ILE A 379 1.78 14.59 9.84
C ILE A 379 1.27 14.11 8.47
N TYR A 380 2.15 13.92 7.47
CA TYR A 380 1.76 13.37 6.16
C TYR A 380 1.40 11.88 6.27
N THR A 381 1.98 11.18 7.25
CA THR A 381 1.65 9.77 7.52
C THR A 381 0.29 9.66 8.20
N HIS A 382 0.03 10.49 9.22
CA HIS A 382 -1.23 10.55 9.94
C HIS A 382 -2.39 10.99 9.03
N CYS A 383 -2.19 12.03 8.21
CA CYS A 383 -3.15 12.49 7.20
C CYS A 383 -3.24 11.58 5.96
N ARG A 384 -2.58 10.41 5.98
CA ARG A 384 -2.62 9.39 4.91
C ARG A 384 -2.18 9.91 3.54
N VAL A 385 -1.29 10.89 3.52
CA VAL A 385 -0.66 11.43 2.30
C VAL A 385 0.45 10.47 1.86
N TYR A 386 0.06 9.49 1.04
CA TYR A 386 0.94 8.54 0.40
C TYR A 386 1.07 8.82 -1.09
N MET A 387 1.97 8.10 -1.76
CA MET A 387 2.11 8.21 -3.22
C MET A 387 0.77 7.90 -3.89
N GLY A 388 0.35 8.75 -4.83
CA GLY A 388 -0.93 8.58 -5.53
C GLY A 388 -2.17 9.00 -4.73
N ASN A 389 -2.01 9.76 -3.63
CA ASN A 389 -3.15 10.28 -2.87
C ASN A 389 -4.08 11.16 -3.73
N THR A 390 -5.34 11.23 -3.30
CA THR A 390 -6.43 11.93 -3.97
C THR A 390 -6.36 13.45 -3.84
N TRP A 391 -5.32 14.02 -3.25
CA TRP A 391 -5.16 15.47 -3.08
C TRP A 391 -4.13 16.06 -4.05
N GLY A 392 -3.27 15.21 -4.63
CA GLY A 392 -2.16 15.66 -5.49
C GLY A 392 -0.99 16.24 -4.70
N ILE A 393 -0.97 16.03 -3.39
CA ILE A 393 0.10 16.48 -2.52
C ILE A 393 1.27 15.50 -2.64
N ALA A 394 2.49 15.99 -2.83
CA ALA A 394 3.66 15.12 -2.85
C ALA A 394 3.83 14.42 -1.48
N PRO A 395 4.05 13.09 -1.42
CA PRO A 395 4.16 12.36 -0.16
C PRO A 395 5.47 12.61 0.59
N THR A 396 6.38 13.40 0.01
CA THR A 396 7.67 13.80 0.57
C THR A 396 7.84 15.31 0.43
N ARG A 397 8.29 15.97 1.50
CA ARG A 397 8.53 17.41 1.53
C ARG A 397 9.88 17.78 0.91
N TYR A 398 10.93 17.08 1.34
CA TYR A 398 12.29 17.31 0.84
C TYR A 398 12.79 16.08 0.07
N HIS A 399 13.71 16.30 -0.86
CA HIS A 399 14.36 15.26 -1.64
C HIS A 399 15.82 15.61 -1.87
N THR A 400 16.58 14.65 -2.40
CA THR A 400 18.04 14.75 -2.54
C THR A 400 18.58 14.24 -3.85
#